data_AF-A0A1V6FY17-F1
#
_entry.id   AF-A0A1V6FY17-F1
#
_cell.length_a   1.000
_cell.length_b   1.000
_cell.length_c   1.000
_cell.angle_alpha   90.00
_cell.angle_beta   90.00
_cell.angle_gamma   90.00
#
_symmetry.space_group_name_H-M   'P 1'
#
loop_
_entity.id
_entity.type
_entity.pdbx_description
1 polymer ?
#
loop_
_entity_poly.entity_id
_entity_poly.type
_entity_poly.pdbx_seq_one_letter_code
_entity_poly.pdbx_strand_id
1 'polypeptide(L)'
;MLYLSVPIGPERIDFNANRVFAVQTLLDLARAEYERVGFSYVDDAGALHEDVAITPEQAADSFGCQYGCGIFEFRKRQAPLPQ
;
A
#
# COMPACT_ATOMS: atom_id res chain seq x y z
N MET A 1 -6.03 -7.56 12.73
CA MET A 1 -5.12 -7.34 11.59
C MET A 1 -5.97 -6.90 10.41
N LEU A 2 -5.44 -6.01 9.57
CA LEU A 2 -6.08 -5.55 8.35
C LEU A 2 -5.21 -5.98 7.17
N TYR A 3 -5.81 -6.72 6.24
CA TYR A 3 -5.21 -7.08 4.97
C TYR A 3 -5.88 -6.24 3.89
N LEU A 4 -5.10 -5.45 3.17
CA LEU A 4 -5.61 -4.54 2.15
C LEU A 4 -4.89 -4.81 0.83
N SER A 5 -5.63 -5.29 -0.15
CA SER A 5 -5.14 -5.45 -1.53
C SER A 5 -5.86 -4.44 -2.43
N VAL A 6 -5.10 -3.55 -3.05
CA VAL A 6 -5.66 -2.46 -3.89
C VAL A 6 -4.79 -2.20 -5.10
N PRO A 7 -5.37 -1.67 -6.20
CA PRO A 7 -4.58 -1.23 -7.35
C PRO A 7 -3.61 -0.11 -6.95
N ILE A 8 -2.35 -0.24 -7.35
CA ILE A 8 -1.29 0.74 -7.11
C ILE A 8 -0.70 1.28 -8.42
N GLY A 9 -0.27 2.54 -8.38
CA GLY A 9 0.30 3.26 -9.51
C GLY A 9 -0.03 4.74 -9.48
N PRO A 10 0.10 5.47 -10.59
CA PRO A 10 -0.27 6.89 -10.66
C PRO A 10 -1.72 7.09 -10.22
N GLU A 11 -1.94 7.97 -9.25
CA GLU A 11 -3.26 8.21 -8.66
C GLU A 11 -4.27 8.62 -9.73
N ARG A 12 -5.32 7.81 -9.88
CA ARG A 12 -6.40 8.08 -10.82
C ARG A 12 -7.68 7.42 -10.38
N ILE A 13 -8.78 7.96 -10.90
CA ILE A 13 -10.10 7.37 -10.79
C ILE A 13 -10.43 6.80 -12.17
N ASP A 14 -10.41 5.48 -12.30
CA ASP A 14 -10.86 4.85 -13.53
C ASP A 14 -12.41 4.87 -13.56
N PHE A 15 -12.98 5.27 -14.69
CA PHE A 15 -14.43 5.26 -14.93
C PHE A 15 -14.92 3.81 -14.68
N ASN A 16 -15.82 3.61 -13.71
CA ASN A 16 -16.27 2.32 -13.12
C ASN A 16 -15.67 1.90 -11.75
N ALA A 17 -15.25 2.86 -10.92
CA ALA A 17 -15.10 2.74 -9.45
C ALA A 17 -13.84 2.06 -8.91
N ASN A 18 -12.91 1.62 -9.77
CA ASN A 18 -11.59 1.20 -9.31
C ASN A 18 -10.69 2.45 -9.18
N ARG A 19 -10.33 2.81 -7.95
CA ARG A 19 -9.33 3.85 -7.68
C ARG A 19 -7.96 3.20 -7.63
N VAL A 20 -7.02 3.78 -8.37
CA VAL A 20 -5.60 3.45 -8.25
C VAL A 20 -4.99 4.41 -7.26
N PHE A 21 -4.29 3.88 -6.26
CA PHE A 21 -3.66 4.67 -5.23
C PHE A 21 -2.15 4.69 -5.42
N ALA A 22 -1.52 5.84 -5.18
CA ALA A 22 -0.09 5.85 -4.95
C ALA A 22 0.21 5.12 -3.64
N VAL A 23 1.27 4.32 -3.62
CA VAL A 23 1.70 3.59 -2.41
C VAL A 23 1.95 4.57 -1.27
N GLN A 24 2.64 5.68 -1.54
CA GLN A 24 2.90 6.72 -0.55
C GLN A 24 1.61 7.24 0.11
N THR A 25 0.56 7.51 -0.66
CA THR A 25 -0.74 7.98 -0.14
C THR A 25 -1.35 6.98 0.85
N LEU A 26 -1.31 5.68 0.54
CA LEU A 26 -1.84 4.64 1.43
C LEU A 26 -1.05 4.55 2.74
N LEU A 27 0.28 4.66 2.67
CA LEU A 27 1.13 4.65 3.84
C LEU A 27 0.86 5.87 4.73
N ASP A 28 0.71 7.05 4.13
CA ASP A 28 0.42 8.29 4.86
C ASP A 28 -0.97 8.31 5.50
N LEU A 29 -1.95 7.66 4.87
CA LEU A 29 -3.29 7.50 5.45
C LEU A 29 -3.26 6.50 6.61
N ALA A 30 -2.58 5.36 6.43
CA ALA A 30 -2.55 4.29 7.43
C ALA A 30 -1.72 4.65 8.67
N ARG A 31 -0.67 5.47 8.55
CA ARG A 31 0.30 5.72 9.62
C ARG A 31 -0.29 6.28 10.92
N ALA A 32 -1.47 6.91 10.87
CA ALA A 32 -2.12 7.48 12.05
C ALA A 32 -2.62 6.40 13.01
N GLU A 33 -3.24 5.36 12.49
CA GLU A 33 -3.95 4.33 13.28
C GLU A 33 -3.34 2.94 13.16
N TYR A 34 -2.45 2.73 12.20
CA TYR A 34 -1.90 1.43 11.86
C TYR A 34 -0.38 1.45 11.82
N GLU A 35 0.19 0.27 12.04
CA GLU A 35 1.57 -0.07 11.82
C GLU A 35 1.59 -1.08 10.66
N ARG A 36 2.44 -0.83 9.65
CA ARG A 36 2.67 -1.79 8.57
C ARG A 36 3.53 -2.93 9.11
N VAL A 37 3.04 -4.15 8.98
CA VAL A 37 3.79 -5.37 9.36
C VAL A 37 4.38 -6.08 8.14
N GLY A 38 3.75 -5.96 6.98
CA GLY A 38 4.20 -6.62 5.74
C GLY A 38 3.78 -5.81 4.53
N PHE A 39 4.51 -6.00 3.43
CA PHE A 39 4.14 -5.47 2.12
C PHE A 39 4.63 -6.41 1.03
N SER A 40 3.73 -6.73 0.10
CA SER A 40 4.03 -7.44 -1.14
C SER A 40 3.29 -6.72 -2.27
N TYR A 41 3.68 -6.95 -3.51
CA TYR A 41 2.93 -6.42 -4.64
C TYR A 41 3.05 -7.30 -5.87
N VAL A 42 2.05 -7.21 -6.74
CA VAL A 42 2.10 -7.75 -8.10
C VAL A 42 2.38 -6.60 -9.05
N ASP A 43 3.43 -6.72 -9.86
CA ASP A 43 3.79 -5.70 -10.84
C ASP A 43 2.92 -5.77 -12.11
N ASP A 44 3.16 -4.85 -13.06
CA ASP A 44 2.42 -4.80 -14.33
C ASP A 44 2.68 -6.01 -15.23
N ALA A 45 3.76 -6.76 -15.01
CA ALA A 45 4.05 -8.01 -15.71
C ALA A 45 3.34 -9.22 -15.08
N GLY A 46 2.63 -9.01 -13.96
CA GLY A 46 1.96 -10.07 -13.20
C GLY A 46 2.90 -10.86 -12.29
N ALA A 47 4.13 -10.39 -12.06
CA ALA A 47 5.06 -11.04 -11.16
C ALA A 47 4.79 -10.63 -9.71
N LEU A 48 4.76 -11.61 -8.81
CA LEU A 48 4.60 -11.39 -7.38
C LEU A 48 5.96 -11.11 -6.73
N HIS A 49 6.03 -10.00 -6.00
CA HIS A 49 7.17 -9.58 -5.19
C HIS A 49 6.77 -9.65 -3.72
N GLU A 50 7.29 -10.63 -2.99
CA GLU A 50 6.92 -10.92 -1.61
C GLU A 50 7.88 -10.28 -0.60
N ASP A 51 7.35 -9.88 0.56
CA ASP A 51 8.09 -9.32 1.71
C ASP A 51 9.09 -8.21 1.34
N VAL A 52 8.59 -7.25 0.57
CA VAL A 52 9.40 -6.17 0.02
C VAL A 52 9.55 -5.04 1.04
N ALA A 53 10.79 -4.64 1.30
CA ALA A 53 11.09 -3.43 2.04
C ALA A 53 10.71 -2.21 1.20
N ILE A 54 9.89 -1.31 1.76
CA ILE A 54 9.49 -0.08 1.09
C ILE A 54 10.55 1.00 1.35
N THR A 55 11.23 1.46 0.30
CA THR A 55 12.04 2.68 0.37
C THR A 55 11.21 3.92 -0.01
N PRO A 56 11.60 5.14 0.43
CA PRO A 56 10.90 6.37 0.05
C PRO A 56 10.80 6.57 -1.47
N GLU A 57 11.85 6.22 -2.21
CA GLU A 57 11.90 6.36 -3.67
C GLU A 57 10.91 5.41 -4.34
N GLN A 58 10.84 4.16 -3.88
CA GLN A 58 9.92 3.16 -4.39
C GLN A 58 8.46 3.49 -4.03
N ALA A 59 8.20 4.00 -2.82
CA ALA A 59 6.87 4.42 -2.43
C ALA A 59 6.37 5.61 -3.26
N ALA A 60 7.25 6.58 -3.55
CA ALA A 60 6.92 7.78 -4.29
C ALA A 60 6.49 7.48 -5.73
N ASP A 61 7.12 6.50 -6.38
CA ASP A 61 6.77 6.06 -7.74
C ASP A 61 5.94 4.77 -7.78
N SER A 62 5.38 4.34 -6.64
CA SER A 62 4.59 3.10 -6.53
C SER A 62 5.26 1.86 -7.16
N PHE A 63 6.55 1.70 -6.91
CA PHE A 63 7.40 0.62 -7.46
C PHE A 63 7.47 0.61 -9.00
N GLY A 64 7.23 1.76 -9.64
CA GLY A 64 7.18 1.91 -11.09
C GLY A 64 5.91 1.33 -11.73
N CYS A 65 4.96 0.86 -10.92
CA CYS A 65 3.74 0.23 -11.42
C CYS A 65 2.77 1.25 -12.02
N GLN A 66 2.15 0.91 -13.15
CA GLN A 66 1.07 1.70 -13.77
C GLN A 66 -0.31 1.20 -13.32
N TYR A 67 -0.45 -0.10 -13.10
CA TYR A 67 -1.65 -0.76 -12.62
C TYR A 67 -1.30 -2.07 -11.89
N GLY A 68 -0.34 -1.99 -10.97
CA GLY A 68 0.01 -3.11 -10.11
C GLY A 68 -1.04 -3.35 -9.03
N CYS A 69 -0.84 -4.36 -8.20
CA CYS A 69 -1.65 -4.62 -7.02
C CYS A 69 -0.77 -4.60 -5.77
N GLY A 70 -0.98 -3.63 -4.88
CA GLY A 70 -0.29 -3.54 -3.60
C GLY A 70 -1.03 -4.36 -2.55
N ILE A 71 -0.30 -5.22 -1.85
CA ILE A 71 -0.80 -6.12 -0.80
C ILE A 71 -0.18 -5.67 0.51
N PHE A 72 -0.98 -5.00 1.33
CA PHE A 72 -0.56 -4.43 2.59
C PHE A 72 -1.08 -5.25 3.77
N GLU A 73 -0.19 -5.47 4.73
CA GLU A 73 -0.54 -6.06 6.01
C GLU A 73 -0.35 -5.02 7.11
N PHE A 74 -1.44 -4.69 7.78
CA PHE A 74 -1.48 -3.67 8.82
C PHE A 74 -1.92 -4.26 10.16
N ARG A 75 -1.27 -3.81 11.22
CA ARG A 75 -1.67 -4.01 12.60
C ARG A 75 -2.21 -2.70 13.17
N LYS A 76 -3.40 -2.72 13.76
CA LYS A 76 -3.96 -1.54 14.44
C LYS A 76 -3.05 -1.17 15.61
N ARG A 77 -2.67 0.10 15.72
CA ARG A 77 -1.94 0.61 16.89
C ARG A 77 -2.85 0.48 18.10
N GLN A 78 -2.33 -0.06 19.18
CA GLN A 78 -3.05 -0.04 20.45
C GLN A 78 -3.10 1.41 20.95
N ALA A 79 -4.24 1.84 21.47
CA ALA A 79 -4.30 3.11 22.19
C ALA A 79 -3.34 3.03 23.38
N PRO A 80 -2.55 4.09 23.66
CA PRO A 80 -1.80 4.13 24.90
C PRO A 80 -2.79 3.98 26.05
N LEU A 81 -2.47 3.09 27.00
CA LEU A 81 -3.26 2.94 28.23
C LEU A 81 -3.29 4.31 28.92
N PRO A 82 -4.47 4.85 29.31
CA PRO A 82 -4.50 6.04 30.15
C PRO A 82 -3.77 5.71 31.47
N GLN A 83 -2.74 6.48 31.78
CA GLN A 83 -2.03 6.44 33.06
C GLN A 83 -2.81 7.22 34.11
#